data_AF-A0A6G1HI03-F1
#
_entry.id   AF-A0A6G1HI03-F1
#
_cell.length_a   1.000
_cell.length_b   1.000
_cell.length_c   1.000
_cell.angle_alpha   90.00
_cell.angle_beta   90.00
_cell.angle_gamma   90.00
#
_symmetry.space_group_name_H-M   'P 1'
#
loop_
_entity.id
_entity.type
_entity.pdbx_description
1 polymer ?
#
loop_
_entity_poly.entity_id
_entity_poly.type
_entity_poly.pdbx_seq_one_letter_code
_entity_poly.pdbx_strand_id
1 'polypeptide(L)'
;MSTQNFAHLLSRLRSRRVEARYSKSSKHNLSRTRHQWKEFCEAARASDIPNGDALFSNPEKCMAEADPELVMLFLKWTLDTQTGIRKEITINAYYDRWHTARRQIPHHRVWSLEDRKRVNSFISLDLASEHGLSRERQPKPVLSFADMTILLNHLWKWDRLQYTNERLRVQVALVILISMATATRPAALLEPEYAREDLGGSPKVLCYEHVRLSL
;
A
#
# COMPACT_ATOMS: atom_id res chain seq x y z
N MET A 1 -37.14 22.38 -17.11
CA MET A 1 -35.88 21.61 -17.23
C MET A 1 -36.23 20.13 -17.09
N SER A 2 -36.08 19.36 -18.18
CA SER A 2 -36.63 18.00 -18.33
C SER A 2 -35.90 16.96 -17.48
N THR A 3 -36.66 16.10 -16.81
CA THR A 3 -36.26 14.92 -16.00
C THR A 3 -35.32 13.97 -16.75
N GLN A 4 -35.32 13.97 -18.09
CA GLN A 4 -34.40 13.20 -18.93
C GLN A 4 -32.93 13.62 -18.76
N ASN A 5 -32.64 14.89 -18.51
CA ASN A 5 -31.26 15.36 -18.29
C ASN A 5 -30.69 14.86 -16.96
N PHE A 6 -31.54 14.71 -15.94
CA PHE A 6 -31.11 14.23 -14.62
C PHE A 6 -30.82 12.73 -14.63
N ALA A 7 -31.66 11.93 -15.30
CA ALA A 7 -31.42 10.50 -15.49
C ALA A 7 -30.13 10.22 -16.29
N HIS A 8 -29.85 11.02 -17.32
CA HIS A 8 -28.62 10.92 -18.11
C HIS A 8 -27.37 11.39 -17.33
N LEU A 9 -27.50 12.38 -16.45
CA LEU A 9 -26.44 12.78 -15.51
C LEU A 9 -26.16 11.68 -14.48
N LEU A 10 -27.19 11.08 -13.90
CA LEU A 10 -27.05 9.97 -12.95
C LEU A 10 -26.50 8.70 -13.60
N SER A 11 -26.83 8.40 -14.86
CA SER A 11 -26.23 7.28 -15.59
C SER A 11 -24.74 7.53 -15.88
N ARG A 12 -24.34 8.77 -16.20
CA ARG A 12 -22.94 9.19 -16.34
C ARG A 12 -22.17 9.18 -15.01
N LEU A 13 -22.81 9.56 -13.90
CA LEU A 13 -22.21 9.49 -12.57
C LEU A 13 -22.09 8.04 -12.08
N ARG A 14 -23.06 7.17 -12.41
CA ARG A 14 -22.98 5.71 -12.13
C ARG A 14 -21.96 4.99 -13.02
N SER A 15 -21.79 5.40 -14.28
CA SER A 15 -20.76 4.83 -15.17
C SER A 15 -19.37 5.35 -14.86
N ARG A 16 -19.25 6.56 -14.28
CA ARG A 16 -18.07 7.01 -13.54
C ARG A 16 -18.02 6.36 -12.15
N ARG A 17 -18.11 5.04 -12.09
CA ARG A 17 -17.38 4.34 -11.03
C ARG A 17 -15.92 4.66 -11.33
N VAL A 18 -15.36 5.62 -10.61
CA VAL A 18 -13.94 5.97 -10.71
C VAL A 18 -13.21 4.65 -10.54
N GLU A 19 -12.74 4.06 -11.63
CA GLU A 19 -11.84 2.93 -11.56
C GLU A 19 -10.63 3.47 -10.81
N ALA A 20 -10.50 3.07 -9.55
CA ALA A 20 -9.42 3.54 -8.72
C ALA A 20 -8.12 3.20 -9.46
N ARG A 21 -7.45 4.22 -10.01
CA ARG A 21 -6.15 4.08 -10.66
C ARG A 21 -5.14 3.81 -9.56
N TYR A 22 -5.02 2.54 -9.17
CA TYR A 22 -4.01 2.11 -8.21
C TYR A 22 -2.63 2.27 -8.83
N SER A 23 -1.68 2.78 -8.04
CA SER A 23 -0.26 2.78 -8.42
C SER A 23 0.22 1.37 -8.72
N LYS A 24 1.31 1.23 -9.48
CA LYS A 24 1.91 -0.09 -9.79
C LYS A 24 2.20 -0.89 -8.51
N SER A 25 2.69 -0.21 -7.47
CA SER A 25 2.94 -0.81 -6.16
C SER A 25 1.65 -1.32 -5.50
N SER A 26 0.57 -0.53 -5.52
CA SER A 26 -0.73 -0.97 -4.99
C SER A 26 -1.30 -2.17 -5.75
N LYS A 27 -1.17 -2.21 -7.09
CA LYS A 27 -1.57 -3.39 -7.88
C LYS A 27 -0.77 -4.63 -7.50
N HIS A 28 0.55 -4.49 -7.34
CA HIS A 28 1.42 -5.58 -6.91
C HIS A 28 1.03 -6.11 -5.52
N ASN A 29 0.80 -5.22 -4.56
CA ASN A 29 0.35 -5.59 -3.21
C ASN A 29 -0.98 -6.35 -3.20
N LEU A 30 -1.94 -5.93 -4.02
CA LEU A 30 -3.24 -6.61 -4.15
C LEU A 30 -3.08 -7.98 -4.81
N SER A 31 -2.25 -8.09 -5.85
CA SER A 31 -1.92 -9.37 -6.49
C SER A 31 -1.30 -10.35 -5.50
N ARG A 32 -0.31 -9.88 -4.72
CA ARG A 32 0.32 -10.68 -3.65
C ARG A 32 -0.70 -11.13 -2.60
N THR A 33 -1.61 -10.26 -2.21
CA THR A 33 -2.67 -10.59 -1.23
C THR A 33 -3.61 -11.68 -1.76
N ARG A 34 -3.99 -11.60 -3.04
CA ARG A 34 -4.78 -12.66 -3.70
C ARG A 34 -4.03 -13.98 -3.76
N HIS A 35 -2.73 -13.93 -4.04
CA HIS A 35 -1.90 -15.14 -4.07
C HIS A 35 -1.83 -15.80 -2.69
N GLN A 36 -1.55 -15.03 -1.63
CA GLN A 36 -1.54 -15.53 -0.25
C GLN A 36 -2.88 -16.13 0.18
N TRP A 37 -3.99 -15.55 -0.27
CA TRP A 37 -5.31 -16.14 -0.04
C TRP A 37 -5.49 -17.49 -0.73
N LYS A 38 -4.97 -17.65 -1.95
CA LYS A 38 -5.00 -18.95 -2.64
C LYS A 38 -4.20 -20.01 -1.88
N GLU A 39 -3.00 -19.66 -1.42
CA GLU A 39 -2.17 -20.54 -0.59
C GLU A 39 -2.90 -20.93 0.69
N PHE A 40 -3.59 -19.99 1.34
CA PHE A 40 -4.43 -20.28 2.50
C PHE A 40 -5.57 -21.26 2.15
N CYS A 41 -6.29 -21.05 1.05
CA CYS A 41 -7.34 -21.96 0.61
C CYS A 41 -6.78 -23.36 0.33
N GLU A 42 -5.63 -23.48 -0.31
CA GLU A 42 -4.96 -24.76 -0.58
C GLU A 42 -4.57 -25.47 0.72
N ALA A 43 -3.96 -24.75 1.67
CA ALA A 43 -3.62 -25.30 3.00
C ALA A 43 -4.88 -25.73 3.78
N ALA A 44 -5.96 -24.96 3.69
CA ALA A 44 -7.22 -25.27 4.34
C ALA A 44 -7.95 -26.48 3.72
N ARG A 45 -7.75 -26.75 2.42
CA ARG A 45 -8.23 -27.99 1.77
C ARG A 45 -7.48 -29.24 2.20
N ALA A 46 -6.18 -29.09 2.44
CA ALA A 46 -5.35 -30.18 2.95
C ALA A 46 -5.65 -30.49 4.44
N SER A 47 -6.44 -29.65 5.10
CA SER A 47 -6.87 -29.84 6.48
C SER A 47 -8.23 -30.56 6.52
N ASP A 48 -8.48 -31.39 7.54
CA ASP A 48 -9.75 -32.13 7.75
C ASP A 48 -10.94 -31.24 8.17
N ILE A 49 -11.12 -30.10 7.49
CA ILE A 49 -12.25 -29.20 7.73
C ILE A 49 -13.49 -29.79 7.04
N PRO A 50 -14.60 -30.02 7.75
CA PRO A 50 -15.85 -30.51 7.14
C PRO A 50 -16.29 -29.60 5.99
N ASN A 51 -16.56 -30.17 4.81
CA ASN A 51 -16.89 -29.43 3.58
C ASN A 51 -15.80 -28.45 3.08
N GLY A 52 -14.58 -28.53 3.60
CA GLY A 52 -13.47 -27.65 3.21
C GLY A 52 -13.16 -27.72 1.72
N ASP A 53 -13.19 -28.92 1.13
CA ASP A 53 -12.92 -29.10 -0.30
C ASP A 53 -13.89 -28.31 -1.21
N ALA A 54 -15.18 -28.27 -0.85
CA ALA A 54 -16.18 -27.51 -1.59
C ALA A 54 -16.04 -26.00 -1.37
N LEU A 55 -15.76 -25.58 -0.12
CA LEU A 55 -15.64 -24.17 0.27
C LEU A 55 -14.42 -23.50 -0.37
N PHE A 56 -13.29 -24.20 -0.42
CA PHE A 56 -12.01 -23.68 -0.87
C PHE A 56 -11.67 -24.01 -2.32
N SER A 57 -12.54 -24.73 -3.05
CA SER A 57 -12.34 -25.09 -4.46
C SER A 57 -12.16 -23.88 -5.37
N ASN A 58 -12.89 -22.79 -5.10
CA ASN A 58 -12.73 -21.52 -5.82
C ASN A 58 -12.31 -20.41 -4.83
N PRO A 59 -11.01 -20.07 -4.76
CA PRO A 59 -10.50 -19.06 -3.84
C PRO A 59 -11.10 -17.66 -4.03
N GLU A 60 -11.47 -17.28 -5.26
CA GLU A 60 -12.05 -15.96 -5.53
C GLU A 60 -13.49 -15.87 -5.00
N LYS A 61 -14.29 -16.91 -5.26
CA LYS A 61 -15.64 -17.01 -4.68
C LYS A 61 -15.58 -17.09 -3.16
N CYS A 62 -14.68 -17.90 -2.62
CA CYS A 62 -14.41 -18.01 -1.20
C CYS A 62 -14.06 -16.64 -0.57
N MET A 63 -13.16 -15.87 -1.19
CA MET A 63 -12.85 -14.51 -0.74
C MET A 63 -14.07 -13.60 -0.77
N ALA A 64 -14.90 -13.67 -1.82
CA ALA A 64 -16.08 -12.83 -1.99
C ALA A 64 -17.14 -13.08 -0.91
N GLU A 65 -17.35 -14.35 -0.55
CA GLU A 65 -18.38 -14.82 0.38
C GLU A 65 -17.90 -14.92 1.83
N ALA A 66 -16.59 -14.81 2.07
CA ALA A 66 -15.94 -14.94 3.37
C ALA A 66 -16.66 -14.19 4.49
N ASP A 67 -16.93 -14.91 5.58
CA ASP A 67 -17.39 -14.37 6.84
C ASP A 67 -16.21 -13.82 7.67
N PRO A 68 -16.48 -13.05 8.74
CA PRO A 68 -15.43 -12.55 9.62
C PRO A 68 -14.52 -13.66 10.18
N GLU A 69 -15.09 -14.80 10.56
CA GLU A 69 -14.40 -15.94 11.16
C GLU A 69 -13.36 -16.55 10.23
N LEU A 70 -13.70 -16.72 8.95
CA LEU A 70 -12.77 -17.25 7.95
C LEU A 70 -11.60 -16.29 7.72
N VAL A 71 -11.87 -14.98 7.80
CA VAL A 71 -10.82 -13.97 7.69
C VAL A 71 -9.93 -13.95 8.92
N MET A 72 -10.49 -14.12 10.12
CA MET A 72 -9.72 -14.29 11.35
C MET A 72 -8.79 -15.50 11.23
N LEU A 73 -9.29 -16.63 10.73
CA LEU A 73 -8.50 -17.83 10.48
C LEU A 73 -7.38 -17.58 9.47
N PHE A 74 -7.66 -16.87 8.38
CA PHE A 74 -6.66 -16.46 7.40
C PHE A 74 -5.57 -15.56 8.01
N LEU A 75 -5.94 -14.59 8.85
CA LEU A 75 -4.99 -13.68 9.50
C LEU A 75 -4.11 -14.42 10.51
N LYS A 76 -4.68 -15.39 11.24
CA LYS A 76 -3.93 -16.29 12.11
C LYS A 76 -2.95 -17.15 11.31
N TRP A 77 -3.43 -17.85 10.29
CA TRP A 77 -2.59 -18.65 9.38
C TRP A 77 -1.46 -17.81 8.76
N THR A 78 -1.74 -16.55 8.42
CA THR A 78 -0.73 -15.62 7.89
C THR A 78 0.39 -15.37 8.89
N LEU A 79 0.07 -15.20 10.18
CA LEU A 79 1.06 -15.05 11.24
C LEU A 79 1.85 -16.34 11.50
N ASP A 80 1.17 -17.48 11.47
CA ASP A 80 1.80 -18.80 11.67
C ASP A 80 2.77 -19.13 10.53
N THR A 81 2.42 -18.76 9.30
CA THR A 81 3.20 -19.08 8.10
C THR A 81 4.33 -18.07 7.84
N GLN A 82 4.12 -16.78 8.14
CA GLN A 82 5.11 -15.74 7.87
C GLN A 82 5.97 -15.45 9.10
N THR A 83 7.22 -15.91 9.06
CA THR A 83 8.20 -15.57 10.08
C THR A 83 8.54 -14.08 10.04
N GLY A 84 8.57 -13.42 11.21
CA GLY A 84 9.11 -12.07 11.36
C GLY A 84 8.09 -10.94 11.48
N ILE A 85 6.80 -11.23 11.44
CA ILE A 85 5.77 -10.23 11.78
C ILE A 85 5.78 -10.01 13.29
N ARG A 86 6.15 -8.80 13.73
CA ARG A 86 6.25 -8.44 15.16
C ARG A 86 5.39 -7.24 15.56
N LYS A 87 4.66 -6.65 14.62
CA LYS A 87 3.93 -5.39 14.81
C LYS A 87 2.47 -5.58 14.41
N GLU A 88 1.57 -5.12 15.26
CA GLU A 88 0.12 -5.20 15.01
C GLU A 88 -0.28 -4.41 13.75
N ILE A 89 0.33 -3.24 13.54
CA ILE A 89 0.07 -2.39 12.37
C ILE A 89 0.33 -3.12 11.04
N THR A 90 1.25 -4.09 11.03
CA THR A 90 1.53 -4.90 9.86
C THR A 90 0.34 -5.81 9.54
N ILE A 91 -0.27 -6.44 10.55
CA ILE A 91 -1.45 -7.30 10.38
C ILE A 91 -2.68 -6.49 9.99
N ASN A 92 -2.89 -5.32 10.59
CA ASN A 92 -3.93 -4.39 10.14
C ASN A 92 -3.76 -4.04 8.64
N ALA A 93 -2.52 -3.81 8.19
CA ALA A 93 -2.24 -3.56 6.77
C ALA A 93 -2.46 -4.79 5.87
N TYR A 94 -2.30 -6.02 6.37
CA TYR A 94 -2.70 -7.24 5.64
C TYR A 94 -4.23 -7.32 5.52
N TYR A 95 -4.94 -7.10 6.62
CA TYR A 95 -6.41 -7.09 6.62
C TYR A 95 -6.98 -6.01 5.70
N ASP A 96 -6.47 -4.78 5.73
CA ASP A 96 -6.91 -3.68 4.85
C ASP A 96 -6.69 -4.01 3.36
N ARG A 97 -5.54 -4.61 3.03
CA ARG A 97 -5.25 -5.07 1.66
C ARG A 97 -6.18 -6.19 1.23
N TRP A 98 -6.43 -7.16 2.11
CA TRP A 98 -7.37 -8.25 1.84
C TRP A 98 -8.79 -7.72 1.61
N HIS A 99 -9.26 -6.84 2.49
CA HIS A 99 -10.58 -6.23 2.38
C HIS A 99 -10.70 -5.38 1.11
N THR A 100 -9.62 -4.68 0.71
CA THR A 100 -9.56 -3.97 -0.57
C THR A 100 -9.61 -4.92 -1.77
N ALA A 101 -8.86 -6.02 -1.73
CA ALA A 101 -8.87 -7.04 -2.79
C ALA A 101 -10.25 -7.68 -2.95
N ARG A 102 -10.92 -7.99 -1.84
CA ARG A 102 -12.29 -8.54 -1.81
C ARG A 102 -13.32 -7.60 -2.42
N ARG A 103 -13.25 -6.30 -2.10
CA ARG A 103 -14.17 -5.30 -2.65
C ARG A 103 -14.08 -5.12 -4.16
N GLN A 104 -12.98 -5.58 -4.79
CA GLN A 104 -12.85 -5.58 -6.25
C GLN A 104 -13.60 -6.75 -6.90
N ILE A 105 -14.01 -7.75 -6.14
CA ILE A 105 -14.75 -8.90 -6.66
C ILE A 105 -16.23 -8.52 -6.81
N PRO A 106 -16.85 -8.78 -7.97
CA PRO A 106 -18.29 -8.57 -8.16
C PRO A 106 -19.12 -9.40 -7.17
N HIS A 107 -20.26 -8.86 -6.74
CA HIS A 107 -21.21 -9.55 -5.87
C HIS A 107 -20.62 -10.06 -4.53
N HIS A 108 -19.54 -9.45 -4.03
CA HIS A 108 -19.00 -9.78 -2.71
C HIS A 108 -20.01 -9.52 -1.59
N ARG A 109 -19.94 -10.32 -0.52
CA ARG A 109 -20.79 -10.19 0.67
C ARG A 109 -20.63 -8.83 1.31
N VAL A 110 -21.73 -8.09 1.51
CA VAL A 110 -21.66 -6.80 2.21
C VAL A 110 -21.44 -7.07 3.70
N TRP A 111 -20.36 -6.52 4.25
CA TRP A 111 -20.07 -6.60 5.68
C TRP A 111 -20.64 -5.40 6.41
N SER A 112 -21.28 -5.67 7.55
CA SER A 112 -21.76 -4.66 8.49
C SER A 112 -20.61 -3.96 9.20
N LEU A 113 -20.95 -2.93 9.99
CA LEU A 113 -19.95 -2.29 10.87
C LEU A 113 -19.50 -3.24 11.98
N GLU A 114 -20.40 -4.10 12.47
CA GLU A 114 -20.13 -5.07 13.54
C GLU A 114 -19.15 -6.15 13.07
N ASP A 115 -19.31 -6.66 11.86
CA ASP A 115 -18.38 -7.61 11.24
C ASP A 115 -16.94 -7.07 11.24
N ARG A 116 -16.78 -5.80 10.83
CA ARG A 116 -15.46 -5.14 10.80
C ARG A 116 -14.91 -4.91 12.20
N LYS A 117 -15.75 -4.49 13.14
CA LYS A 117 -15.36 -4.31 14.55
C LYS A 117 -14.90 -5.63 15.14
N ARG A 118 -15.55 -6.74 14.80
CA ARG A 118 -15.19 -8.07 15.28
C ARG A 118 -13.80 -8.48 14.80
N VAL A 119 -13.50 -8.34 13.51
CA VAL A 119 -12.15 -8.63 12.97
C VAL A 119 -11.09 -7.73 13.60
N ASN A 120 -11.34 -6.41 13.69
CA ASN A 120 -10.39 -5.48 14.30
C ASN A 120 -10.15 -5.79 15.79
N SER A 121 -11.19 -6.19 16.51
CA SER A 121 -11.09 -6.61 17.92
C SER A 121 -10.28 -7.89 18.05
N PHE A 122 -10.48 -8.87 17.15
CA PHE A 122 -9.69 -10.09 17.10
C PHE A 122 -8.20 -9.82 16.83
N ILE A 123 -7.88 -8.94 15.87
CA ILE A 123 -6.50 -8.54 15.58
C ILE A 123 -5.87 -7.89 16.82
N SER A 124 -6.61 -6.97 17.45
CA SER A 124 -6.10 -6.19 18.57
C SER A 124 -5.97 -7.04 19.83
N LEU A 125 -6.98 -7.83 20.19
CA LEU A 125 -7.04 -8.53 21.48
C LEU A 125 -6.39 -9.91 21.39
N ASP A 126 -6.84 -10.73 20.45
CA ASP A 126 -6.48 -12.15 20.42
C ASP A 126 -5.13 -12.35 19.73
N LEU A 127 -4.99 -11.92 18.46
CA LEU A 127 -3.76 -12.12 17.70
C LEU A 127 -2.57 -11.37 18.29
N ALA A 128 -2.78 -10.14 18.76
CA ALA A 128 -1.69 -9.38 19.35
C ALA A 128 -1.17 -10.02 20.64
N SER A 129 -2.07 -10.58 21.46
CA SER A 129 -1.69 -11.27 22.70
C SER A 129 -1.04 -12.62 22.41
N GLU A 130 -1.61 -13.43 21.51
CA GLU A 130 -1.12 -14.78 21.18
C GLU A 130 0.27 -14.74 20.53
N HIS A 131 0.52 -13.78 19.64
CA HIS A 131 1.78 -13.67 18.89
C HIS A 131 2.75 -12.60 19.44
N GLY A 132 2.44 -11.99 20.60
CA GLY A 132 3.28 -10.96 21.20
C GLY A 132 3.52 -9.74 20.29
N LEU A 133 2.49 -9.33 19.53
CA LEU A 133 2.63 -8.23 18.57
C LEU A 133 2.80 -6.90 19.31
N SER A 134 3.90 -6.20 19.01
CA SER A 134 4.19 -4.93 19.64
C SER A 134 3.30 -3.82 19.08
N ARG A 135 2.63 -3.09 19.97
CA ARG A 135 1.93 -1.83 19.71
C ARG A 135 2.79 -0.59 19.89
N GLU A 136 4.03 -0.78 20.33
CA GLU A 136 4.92 0.33 20.59
C GLU A 136 5.20 1.11 19.31
N ARG A 137 4.89 2.40 19.38
CA ARG A 137 5.30 3.37 18.39
C ARG A 137 6.77 3.68 18.64
N GLN A 138 7.64 2.98 17.92
CA GLN A 138 9.05 3.33 17.89
C GLN A 138 9.19 4.75 17.34
N PRO A 139 9.97 5.62 17.99
CA PRO A 139 10.24 6.95 17.45
C PRO A 139 10.84 6.76 16.06
N LYS A 140 10.28 7.46 15.08
CA LYS A 140 10.87 7.45 13.73
C LYS A 140 12.28 8.01 13.87
N PRO A 141 13.32 7.35 13.36
CA PRO A 141 14.65 7.95 13.33
C PRO A 141 14.54 9.23 12.50
N VAL A 142 14.74 10.37 13.16
CA VAL A 142 14.75 11.68 12.50
C VAL A 142 16.21 12.00 12.20
N LEU A 143 16.51 12.23 10.93
CA LEU A 143 17.83 12.68 10.49
C LEU A 143 18.08 14.08 11.08
N SER A 144 19.12 14.22 11.90
CA SER A 144 19.53 15.52 12.42
C SER A 144 20.27 16.34 11.34
N PHE A 145 20.47 17.64 11.60
CA PHE A 145 21.31 18.48 10.75
C PHE A 145 22.77 17.99 10.69
N ALA A 146 23.29 17.43 11.80
CA ALA A 146 24.63 16.86 11.85
C ALA A 146 24.73 15.62 10.94
N ASP A 147 23.74 14.73 10.99
CA ASP A 147 23.69 13.54 10.13
C ASP A 147 23.64 13.91 8.64
N MET A 148 22.96 15.00 8.31
CA MET A 148 22.90 15.52 6.94
C MET A 148 24.23 16.10 6.46
N THR A 149 24.95 16.81 7.33
CA THR A 149 26.31 17.27 7.00
C THR A 149 27.22 16.08 6.72
N ILE A 150 27.10 15.01 7.50
CA ILE A 150 27.83 13.75 7.27
C ILE A 150 27.42 13.10 5.94
N LEU A 151 26.11 13.01 5.68
CA LEU A 151 25.57 12.43 4.45
C LEU A 151 26.05 13.17 3.20
N LEU A 152 25.99 14.50 3.21
CA LEU A 152 26.48 15.32 2.11
C LEU A 152 28.00 15.20 1.96
N ASN A 153 28.76 15.27 3.06
CA ASN A 153 30.22 15.10 2.99
C ASN A 153 30.57 13.74 2.38
N HIS A 154 29.86 12.68 2.78
CA HIS A 154 30.02 11.36 2.18
C HIS A 154 29.73 11.36 0.68
N LEU A 155 28.59 11.89 0.26
CA LEU A 155 28.22 12.01 -1.15
C LEU A 155 29.31 12.73 -1.98
N TRP A 156 29.89 13.80 -1.44
CA TRP A 156 30.88 14.60 -2.16
C TRP A 156 32.29 14.03 -2.13
N LYS A 157 32.72 13.46 -1.00
CA LYS A 157 34.13 13.12 -0.74
C LYS A 157 34.45 11.63 -0.74
N TRP A 158 33.51 10.80 -0.32
CA TRP A 158 33.76 9.38 -0.05
C TRP A 158 32.93 8.43 -0.90
N ASP A 159 31.92 8.95 -1.59
CA ASP A 159 31.09 8.15 -2.47
C ASP A 159 31.91 7.55 -3.61
N ARG A 160 31.83 6.22 -3.72
CA ARG A 160 32.50 5.40 -4.73
C ARG A 160 31.57 5.01 -5.87
N LEU A 161 30.29 5.41 -5.81
CA LEU A 161 29.35 5.18 -6.89
C LEU A 161 29.85 5.88 -8.16
N GLN A 162 29.92 5.11 -9.25
CA GLN A 162 30.21 5.65 -10.56
C GLN A 162 28.91 6.21 -11.15
N TYR A 163 28.78 7.53 -11.14
CA TYR A 163 27.70 8.20 -11.83
C TYR A 163 27.99 8.21 -13.33
N THR A 164 26.98 7.90 -14.17
CA THR A 164 27.09 8.05 -15.63
C THR A 164 27.49 9.47 -16.03
N ASN A 165 27.08 10.46 -15.22
CA ASN A 165 27.48 11.85 -15.33
C ASN A 165 27.57 12.44 -13.92
N GLU A 166 28.66 13.11 -13.57
CA GLU A 166 28.85 13.73 -12.26
C GLU A 166 27.79 14.79 -11.92
N ARG A 167 27.07 15.31 -12.92
CA ARG A 167 25.87 16.14 -12.71
C ARG A 167 24.81 15.44 -11.87
N LEU A 168 24.68 14.12 -11.97
CA LEU A 168 23.74 13.34 -11.17
C LEU A 168 24.06 13.43 -9.68
N ARG A 169 25.36 13.48 -9.31
CA ARG A 169 25.80 13.66 -7.91
C ARG A 169 25.29 14.99 -7.35
N VAL A 170 25.40 16.06 -8.13
CA VAL A 170 24.89 17.41 -7.78
C VAL A 170 23.36 17.39 -7.62
N GLN A 171 22.65 16.70 -8.52
CA GLN A 171 21.19 16.58 -8.46
C GLN A 171 20.74 15.80 -7.22
N VAL A 172 21.42 14.70 -6.88
CA VAL A 172 21.15 13.93 -5.66
C VAL A 172 21.36 14.80 -4.41
N ALA A 173 22.46 15.57 -4.35
CA ALA A 173 22.71 16.49 -3.25
C ALA A 173 21.58 17.54 -3.10
N LEU A 174 21.13 18.10 -4.21
CA LEU A 174 20.04 19.08 -4.24
C LEU A 174 18.70 18.48 -3.77
N VAL A 175 18.37 17.26 -4.21
CA VAL A 175 17.15 16.56 -3.76
C VAL A 175 17.20 16.31 -2.26
N ILE A 176 18.35 15.88 -1.72
CA ILE A 176 18.54 15.70 -0.26
C ILE A 176 18.29 17.03 0.48
N LEU A 177 18.88 18.13 -0.01
CA LEU A 177 18.73 19.46 0.57
C LEU A 177 17.27 19.92 0.60
N ILE A 178 16.56 19.83 -0.53
CA ILE A 178 15.14 20.24 -0.64
C ILE A 178 14.27 19.34 0.24
N SER A 179 14.47 18.03 0.19
CA SER A 179 13.73 17.06 1.03
C SER A 179 13.90 17.37 2.52
N MET A 180 15.09 17.75 2.96
CA MET A 180 15.31 18.17 4.35
C MET A 180 14.60 19.49 4.65
N ALA A 181 14.85 20.54 3.86
CA ALA A 181 14.35 21.87 4.13
C ALA A 181 12.81 21.94 4.17
N THR A 182 12.14 21.06 3.41
CA THR A 182 10.68 21.08 3.25
C THR A 182 10.00 19.85 3.86
N ALA A 183 10.76 18.92 4.46
CA ALA A 183 10.28 17.59 4.85
C ALA A 183 9.57 16.83 3.71
N THR A 184 9.89 17.13 2.45
CA THR A 184 9.26 16.52 1.28
C THR A 184 9.85 15.15 0.99
N ARG A 185 9.00 14.17 0.68
CA ARG A 185 9.42 12.83 0.27
C ARG A 185 10.22 12.91 -1.03
N PRO A 186 11.39 12.26 -1.16
CA PRO A 186 12.18 12.30 -2.39
C PRO A 186 11.39 11.89 -3.64
N ALA A 187 10.48 10.91 -3.53
CA ALA A 187 9.59 10.50 -4.62
C ALA A 187 8.74 11.67 -5.15
N ALA A 188 8.25 12.57 -4.29
CA ALA A 188 7.46 13.72 -4.72
C ALA A 188 8.28 14.77 -5.50
N LEU A 189 9.60 14.79 -5.33
CA LEU A 189 10.51 15.68 -6.07
C LEU A 189 10.93 15.07 -7.43
N LEU A 190 10.87 13.75 -7.53
CA LEU A 190 11.40 12.97 -8.66
C LEU A 190 10.31 12.39 -9.56
N GLU A 191 9.06 12.27 -9.09
CA GLU A 191 7.99 11.63 -9.85
C GLU A 191 7.47 12.53 -11.00
N PRO A 192 7.61 12.07 -12.26
CA PRO A 192 7.07 12.78 -13.43
C PRO A 192 5.53 12.74 -13.49
N GLU A 193 4.89 11.80 -12.79
CA GLU A 193 3.44 11.49 -12.94
C GLU A 193 2.50 12.60 -12.42
N TYR A 194 3.02 13.59 -11.67
CA TYR A 194 2.24 14.78 -11.27
C TYR A 194 2.23 15.88 -12.34
N ALA A 195 3.04 15.76 -13.39
CA ALA A 195 2.95 16.63 -14.55
C ALA A 195 1.79 16.16 -15.43
N ARG A 196 0.60 16.68 -15.11
CA ARG A 196 -0.65 16.66 -15.89
C ARG A 196 -0.48 16.15 -17.34
N GLU A 197 -0.95 14.94 -17.61
CA GLU A 197 -1.21 14.46 -18.98
C GLU A 197 -2.20 15.38 -19.73
N ASP A 198 -2.99 16.17 -19.00
CA ASP A 198 -4.07 17.01 -19.54
C ASP A 198 -3.60 18.25 -20.34
N LEU A 199 -2.30 18.53 -20.44
CA LEU A 199 -1.77 19.74 -21.09
C LEU A 199 -0.66 19.50 -22.13
N GLY A 200 -0.49 18.27 -22.63
CA GLY A 200 0.49 17.98 -23.70
C GLY A 200 1.94 18.38 -23.37
N GLY A 201 2.23 18.60 -22.08
CA GLY A 201 3.52 19.05 -21.58
C GLY A 201 4.35 17.87 -21.13
N SER A 202 5.63 17.85 -21.53
CA SER A 202 6.62 16.91 -21.04
C SER A 202 6.59 16.81 -19.51
N PRO A 203 6.84 15.64 -18.92
CA PRO A 203 6.81 15.50 -17.48
C PRO A 203 7.80 16.44 -16.82
N LYS A 204 7.30 17.40 -16.03
CA LYS A 204 8.10 18.38 -15.31
C LYS A 204 8.66 17.75 -14.04
N VAL A 205 9.69 16.92 -14.19
CA VAL A 205 10.57 16.56 -13.07
C VAL A 205 11.36 17.82 -12.68
N LEU A 206 11.73 17.95 -11.41
CA LEU A 206 12.58 19.04 -10.95
C LEU A 206 14.00 18.90 -11.57
N CYS A 207 14.20 19.50 -12.74
CA CYS A 207 15.51 19.62 -13.38
C CYS A 207 16.29 20.83 -12.85
N TYR A 208 17.62 20.83 -13.03
CA TYR A 208 18.50 21.94 -12.65
C TYR A 208 18.11 23.25 -13.35
N GLU A 209 17.51 23.17 -14.54
CA GLU A 209 17.00 24.31 -15.31
C GLU A 209 15.87 25.06 -14.59
N HIS A 210 15.18 24.39 -13.67
CA HIS A 210 14.13 24.98 -12.85
C HIS A 210 14.67 25.67 -11.59
N VAL A 211 15.97 25.57 -11.31
CA VAL A 211 16.60 26.17 -10.13
C VAL A 211 17.50 27.32 -10.57
N ARG A 212 17.00 28.55 -10.43
CA ARG A 212 17.82 29.77 -10.59
C ARG A 212 18.47 30.10 -9.26
N LEU A 213 19.79 30.01 -9.20
CA LEU A 213 20.56 30.59 -8.11
C LEU A 213 20.65 32.09 -8.36
N SER A 214 19.94 32.87 -7.56
CA SER A 214 20.19 34.31 -7.43
C SER A 214 21.45 34.48 -6.58
N LEU A 215 22.59 34.67 -7.25
CA LEU A 215 23.84 35.16 -6.64
C LEU A 215 23.76 36.69 -6.51
#